data_AF-C5HYP9-F1
#
_entry.id   AF-C5HYP9-F1
#
_cell.length_a   1.000
_cell.length_b   1.000
_cell.length_c   1.000
_cell.angle_alpha   90.00
_cell.angle_beta   90.00
_cell.angle_gamma   90.00
#
_symmetry.space_group_name_H-M   'P 1'
#
loop_
_entity.id
_entity.type
_entity.pdbx_description
1 polymer ?
#
loop_
_entity_poly.entity_id
_entity_poly.type
_entity_poly.pdbx_seq_one_letter_code
_entity_poly.pdbx_strand_id
1 'polypeptide(L)'
;LLEEAENERMHLMTALQLKQPSWLLRQCVVLAQGVFVTSFSLSYLVSPRFCHRFVGYLEEEAVKTYTKCLEDIEEGTMEIWKTKPAPDVAVRYWKLDPAATMKDVILMI
;
A
#
# COMPACT_ATOMS: atom_id res chain seq x y z
N LEU A 1 15.29 -0.45 -1.63
CA LEU A 1 15.02 0.06 -3.00
C LEU A 1 14.33 -0.96 -3.90
N LEU A 2 14.98 -2.01 -4.44
CA LEU A 2 14.26 -2.96 -5.32
C LEU A 2 13.26 -3.85 -4.55
N GLU A 3 13.67 -4.43 -3.42
CA GLU A 3 12.78 -5.20 -2.54
C GLU A 3 11.63 -4.34 -1.98
N GLU A 4 11.90 -3.07 -1.70
CA GLU A 4 10.92 -2.09 -1.24
C GLU A 4 9.90 -1.75 -2.34
N ALA A 5 10.37 -1.53 -3.58
CA ALA A 5 9.47 -1.37 -4.72
C ALA A 5 8.63 -2.63 -4.99
N GLU A 6 9.20 -3.81 -4.75
CA GLU A 6 8.44 -5.07 -4.78
C GLU A 6 7.41 -5.14 -3.66
N ASN A 7 7.76 -4.74 -2.44
CA ASN A 7 6.85 -4.69 -1.30
C ASN A 7 5.64 -3.79 -1.58
N GLU A 8 5.86 -2.56 -2.08
CA GLU A 8 4.78 -1.64 -2.45
C GLU A 8 3.91 -2.18 -3.59
N ARG A 9 4.51 -2.90 -4.55
CA ARG A 9 3.74 -3.60 -5.59
C ARG A 9 2.84 -4.66 -4.97
N MET A 10 3.27 -5.34 -3.92
CA MET A 10 2.46 -6.35 -3.24
C MET A 10 1.32 -5.73 -2.41
N HIS A 11 1.48 -4.53 -1.86
CA HIS A 11 0.38 -3.73 -1.31
C HIS A 11 -0.70 -3.50 -2.38
N LEU A 12 -0.31 -3.04 -3.56
CA LEU A 12 -1.22 -2.81 -4.69
C LEU A 12 -1.93 -4.11 -5.13
N MET A 13 -1.19 -5.20 -5.31
CA MET A 13 -1.78 -6.48 -5.73
C MET A 13 -2.82 -7.00 -4.73
N THR A 14 -2.57 -6.82 -3.44
CA THR A 14 -3.51 -7.15 -2.37
C THR A 14 -4.78 -6.31 -2.46
N ALA A 15 -4.64 -4.99 -2.64
CA ALA A 15 -5.77 -4.09 -2.80
C ALA A 15 -6.64 -4.41 -4.05
N LEU A 16 -6.01 -4.81 -5.16
CA LEU A 16 -6.71 -5.19 -6.39
C LEU A 16 -7.55 -6.48 -6.25
N GLN A 17 -7.19 -7.39 -5.35
CA GLN A 17 -8.03 -8.55 -5.03
C GLN A 17 -9.28 -8.16 -4.24
N LEU A 18 -9.23 -7.05 -3.49
CA LEU A 18 -10.38 -6.56 -2.73
C LEU A 18 -11.37 -5.80 -3.60
N LYS A 19 -10.87 -4.98 -4.54
CA LYS A 19 -11.72 -4.16 -5.41
C LYS A 19 -11.03 -3.87 -6.73
N GLN A 20 -11.73 -4.18 -7.82
CA GLN A 20 -11.28 -3.83 -9.16
C GLN A 20 -11.51 -2.33 -9.44
N PRO A 21 -10.50 -1.59 -9.90
CA PRO A 21 -10.63 -0.16 -10.16
C PRO A 21 -11.44 0.09 -11.43
N SER A 22 -12.22 1.19 -11.42
CA SER A 22 -12.97 1.66 -12.59
C SER A 22 -12.04 2.13 -13.71
N TRP A 23 -12.57 2.25 -14.94
CA TRP A 23 -11.80 2.71 -16.09
C TRP A 23 -11.15 4.08 -15.84
N LEU A 24 -11.89 5.01 -15.21
CA LEU A 24 -11.42 6.36 -14.92
C LEU A 24 -10.23 6.33 -13.96
N LEU A 25 -10.35 5.57 -12.86
CA LEU A 25 -9.27 5.43 -11.89
C LEU A 25 -8.01 4.84 -12.53
N ARG A 26 -8.16 3.85 -13.42
CA ARG A 26 -7.03 3.27 -14.16
C ARG A 26 -6.31 4.33 -15.01
N GLN A 27 -7.04 5.19 -15.71
CA GLN A 27 -6.44 6.28 -16.49
C GLN A 27 -5.73 7.30 -15.60
N CYS A 28 -6.32 7.65 -14.45
CA CYS A 28 -5.67 8.52 -13.47
C CYS A 28 -4.34 7.93 -12.96
N VAL A 29 -4.31 6.62 -12.67
CA VAL A 29 -3.09 5.94 -12.24
C VAL A 29 -2.00 5.97 -13.32
N VAL A 30 -2.34 5.69 -14.58
CA VAL A 30 -1.39 5.75 -15.70
C VAL A 30 -0.81 7.16 -15.87
N LEU A 31 -1.66 8.19 -15.79
CA LEU A 31 -1.21 9.58 -15.88
C LEU A 31 -0.31 9.96 -14.70
N ALA A 32 -0.73 9.63 -13.48
CA ALA A 32 0.05 9.91 -12.27
C ALA A 32 1.41 9.21 -12.31
N GLN A 33 1.47 7.96 -12.78
CA GLN A 33 2.71 7.22 -12.96
C GLN A 33 3.63 7.91 -13.99
N GLY A 34 3.09 8.35 -15.13
CA GLY A 34 3.88 9.06 -16.14
C GLY A 34 4.51 10.35 -15.61
N VAL A 35 3.73 11.14 -14.85
CA VAL A 35 4.22 12.37 -14.21
C VAL A 35 5.24 12.06 -13.12
N PHE A 36 4.91 11.17 -12.19
CA PHE A 36 5.73 10.89 -11.01
C PHE A 36 7.05 10.21 -11.38
N VAL A 37 7.03 9.20 -12.27
CA VAL A 37 8.27 8.54 -12.70
C VAL A 37 9.20 9.55 -13.38
N THR A 38 8.67 10.42 -14.24
CA THR A 38 9.49 11.42 -14.94
C THR A 38 10.06 12.44 -13.96
N SER A 39 9.23 13.05 -13.11
CA SER A 39 9.69 14.08 -12.18
C SER A 39 10.62 13.51 -11.11
N PHE A 40 10.28 12.37 -10.51
CA PHE A 40 11.09 11.73 -9.48
C PHE A 40 12.44 11.26 -10.03
N SER A 41 12.49 10.71 -11.25
CA SER A 41 13.76 10.33 -11.89
C SER A 41 14.68 11.53 -12.10
N LEU A 42 14.14 12.66 -12.60
CA LEU A 42 14.91 13.88 -12.76
C LEU A 42 15.37 14.44 -11.41
N SER A 43 14.51 14.45 -10.40
CA SER A 43 14.89 14.86 -9.04
C SER A 43 15.97 13.97 -8.44
N TYR A 44 15.94 12.67 -8.70
CA TYR A 44 16.93 11.71 -8.20
C TYR A 44 18.31 11.94 -8.82
N LEU A 45 18.39 12.35 -10.09
CA LEU A 45 19.64 12.73 -10.73
C LEU A 45 20.24 14.01 -10.12
N VAL A 46 19.40 14.94 -9.66
CA VAL A 46 19.85 16.21 -9.05
C VAL A 46 20.23 16.02 -7.58
N SER A 47 19.39 15.35 -6.79
CA SER A 47 19.59 15.16 -5.35
C SER A 47 18.92 13.87 -4.83
N PRO A 48 19.67 12.76 -4.77
CA PRO A 48 19.18 11.52 -4.15
C PRO A 48 18.78 11.71 -2.69
N ARG A 49 19.49 12.58 -1.95
CA ARG A 49 19.20 12.86 -0.53
C ARG A 49 17.82 13.47 -0.34
N PHE A 50 17.41 14.36 -1.23
CA PHE A 50 16.06 14.92 -1.21
C PHE A 50 15.01 13.83 -1.47
N CYS A 51 15.21 13.00 -2.50
CA CYS A 51 14.29 11.91 -2.84
C CYS A 51 14.12 10.90 -1.69
N HIS A 52 15.21 10.48 -1.04
CA HIS A 52 15.12 9.58 0.11
C HIS A 52 14.39 10.21 1.29
N ARG A 53 14.62 11.50 1.57
CA ARG A 53 13.91 12.19 2.65
C ARG A 53 12.42 12.37 2.32
N PHE A 54 12.11 12.67 1.07
CA PHE A 54 10.74 12.79 0.59
C PHE A 54 9.96 11.48 0.73
N VAL A 55 10.53 10.35 0.29
CA VAL A 55 9.92 9.02 0.47
C VAL A 55 9.78 8.71 1.96
N GLY A 56 10.80 9.00 2.79
CA GLY A 56 10.70 8.82 4.24
C GLY A 56 9.49 9.54 4.87
N TYR A 57 9.17 10.77 4.43
CA TYR A 57 7.96 11.46 4.89
C TYR A 57 6.66 10.84 4.36
N LEU A 58 6.66 10.26 3.16
CA LEU A 58 5.50 9.50 2.68
C LEU A 58 5.25 8.25 3.54
N GLU A 59 6.32 7.54 3.91
CA GLU A 59 6.21 6.37 4.79
C GLU A 59 5.75 6.73 6.20
N GLU A 60 6.20 7.87 6.75
CA GLU A 60 5.68 8.37 8.04
C GLU A 60 4.17 8.63 8.00
N GLU A 61 3.64 9.16 6.89
CA GLU A 61 2.20 9.34 6.70
C GLU A 61 1.46 8.02 6.43
N ALA A 62 2.11 7.06 5.76
CA ALA A 62 1.57 5.72 5.56
C ALA A 62 1.37 5.00 6.89
N VAL A 63 2.37 5.01 7.79
CA VAL A 63 2.29 4.42 9.14
C VAL A 63 1.13 5.02 9.93
N LYS A 64 0.97 6.36 9.91
CA LYS A 64 -0.17 7.03 10.57
C LYS A 64 -1.51 6.57 9.99
N THR A 65 -1.59 6.41 8.68
CA THR A 65 -2.81 6.00 7.98
C THR A 65 -3.19 4.56 8.33
N TYR A 66 -2.25 3.62 8.33
CA TYR A 66 -2.53 2.22 8.68
C TYR A 66 -2.81 2.05 10.17
N THR A 67 -2.12 2.80 11.04
CA THR A 67 -2.43 2.82 12.49
C THR A 67 -3.88 3.25 12.71
N LYS A 68 -4.29 4.36 12.10
CA LYS A 68 -5.68 4.82 12.15
C LYS A 68 -6.66 3.78 11.59
N CYS A 69 -6.30 3.11 10.50
CA CYS A 69 -7.12 2.04 9.93
C CYS A 69 -7.36 0.91 10.94
N LEU A 70 -6.33 0.52 11.71
CA LEU A 70 -6.46 -0.49 12.77
C LEU A 70 -7.35 0.01 13.93
N GLU A 71 -7.20 1.25 14.35
CA GLU A 71 -8.07 1.88 15.36
C GLU A 71 -9.54 1.87 14.91
N ASP A 72 -9.82 2.33 13.69
CA ASP A 72 -11.17 2.36 13.11
C ASP A 72 -11.78 0.94 12.98
N ILE A 73 -10.95 -0.09 12.78
CA ILE A 73 -11.37 -1.50 12.81
C ILE A 73 -11.75 -1.91 14.23
N GLU A 74 -10.93 -1.56 15.22
CA GLU A 74 -11.15 -1.90 16.63
C GLU A 74 -12.40 -1.25 17.19
N GLU A 75 -12.61 0.04 16.93
CA GLU A 75 -13.78 0.84 17.31
C GLU A 75 -15.08 0.41 16.61
N GLY A 76 -14.99 -0.41 15.55
CA GLY A 76 -16.14 -1.02 14.88
C GLY A 76 -16.62 -0.26 13.63
N THR A 77 -15.99 0.87 13.28
CA THR A 77 -16.32 1.63 12.05
C THR A 77 -15.98 0.84 10.79
N MET A 78 -14.96 -0.02 10.85
CA MET A 78 -14.57 -0.96 9.79
C MET A 78 -14.61 -2.42 10.26
N GLU A 79 -15.60 -2.79 11.08
CA GLU A 79 -15.69 -4.13 11.69
C GLU A 79 -15.65 -5.28 10.67
N ILE A 80 -16.15 -5.06 9.44
CA ILE A 80 -16.09 -6.05 8.36
C ILE A 80 -14.65 -6.56 8.08
N TRP A 81 -13.61 -5.78 8.38
CA TRP A 81 -12.22 -6.17 8.18
C TRP A 81 -11.69 -7.12 9.27
N LYS A 82 -12.38 -7.24 10.42
CA LYS A 82 -12.09 -8.25 11.44
C LYS A 82 -12.48 -9.67 11.01
N THR A 83 -13.46 -9.79 10.12
CA THR A 83 -14.00 -11.10 9.71
C THR A 83 -13.75 -11.42 8.25
N LYS A 84 -13.42 -10.41 7.43
CA LYS A 84 -13.08 -10.61 6.03
C LYS A 84 -11.74 -11.37 5.93
N PRO A 85 -11.70 -12.50 5.19
CA PRO A 85 -10.48 -13.27 5.02
C PRO A 85 -9.42 -12.46 4.26
N ALA A 86 -8.16 -12.67 4.64
CA ALA A 86 -7.01 -12.13 3.93
C ALA A 86 -6.95 -12.66 2.48
N PRO A 87 -6.63 -11.83 1.48
CA PRO A 87 -6.48 -12.29 0.11
C PRO A 87 -5.32 -13.28 -0.03
N ASP A 88 -5.46 -14.32 -0.86
CA ASP A 88 -4.46 -15.39 -1.00
C ASP A 88 -3.07 -14.89 -1.42
N VAL A 89 -3.00 -13.75 -2.11
CA VAL A 89 -1.73 -13.12 -2.49
C VAL A 89 -0.99 -12.60 -1.26
N ALA A 90 -1.71 -12.01 -0.31
CA ALA A 90 -1.19 -11.48 0.93
C ALA A 90 -0.74 -12.60 1.87
N VAL A 91 -1.59 -13.61 2.05
CA VAL A 91 -1.29 -14.78 2.89
C VAL A 91 0.01 -15.46 2.44
N ARG A 92 0.19 -15.64 1.12
CA ARG A 92 1.41 -16.27 0.58
C ARG A 92 2.64 -15.39 0.69
N TYR A 93 2.52 -14.09 0.43
CA TYR A 93 3.66 -13.16 0.42
C TYR A 93 4.17 -12.87 1.84
N TRP A 94 3.28 -12.50 2.76
CA TRP A 94 3.63 -12.23 4.17
C TRP A 94 3.63 -13.48 5.07
N LYS A 95 3.37 -14.68 4.50
CA LYS A 95 3.35 -15.96 5.21
C LYS A 95 2.41 -15.96 6.42
N LEU A 96 1.20 -15.43 6.21
CA LEU A 96 0.17 -15.34 7.25
C LEU A 96 -0.48 -16.71 7.53
N ASP A 97 -1.15 -16.81 8.66
CA ASP A 97 -2.01 -17.95 8.95
C ASP A 97 -3.12 -18.07 7.88
N PRO A 98 -3.51 -19.29 7.43
CA PRO A 98 -4.61 -19.47 6.48
C PRO A 98 -5.95 -18.89 6.95
N ALA A 99 -6.16 -18.72 8.26
CA ALA A 99 -7.33 -18.07 8.85
C ALA A 99 -7.15 -16.56 9.09
N ALA A 100 -6.04 -15.97 8.62
CA ALA A 100 -5.77 -14.54 8.76
C ALA A 100 -6.86 -13.68 8.10
N THR A 101 -7.08 -12.52 8.69
CA THR A 101 -8.11 -11.56 8.32
C THR A 101 -7.50 -10.33 7.66
N MET A 102 -8.36 -9.46 7.13
CA MET A 102 -7.90 -8.17 6.61
C MET A 102 -7.22 -7.28 7.66
N LYS A 103 -7.57 -7.42 8.94
CA LYS A 103 -6.85 -6.74 10.03
C LYS A 103 -5.39 -7.19 10.08
N ASP A 104 -5.14 -8.50 9.98
CA ASP A 104 -3.79 -9.06 10.04
C ASP A 104 -2.95 -8.65 8.83
N VAL A 105 -3.59 -8.49 7.67
CA VAL A 105 -2.94 -7.93 6.47
C VAL A 105 -2.53 -6.49 6.69
N ILE A 106 -3.41 -5.62 7.20
CA ILE A 106 -3.06 -4.22 7.48
C ILE A 106 -1.93 -4.11 8.49
N LEU A 107 -1.89 -4.99 9.49
CA LEU A 107 -0.83 -4.99 10.50
C LEU A 107 0.56 -5.34 9.93
N MET A 108 0.60 -6.06 8.80
CA MET A 108 1.82 -6.53 8.15
C MET A 108 2.32 -5.61 7.03
N ILE A 109 1.45 -4.70 6.58
CA ILE A 109 1.75 -3.60 5.67
C ILE A 109 2.39 -2.47 6.49
#